data_AF-A0A4R4PPW6-F1
#
_entry.id   AF-A0A4R4PPW6-F1
#
_cell.length_a   1.000
_cell.length_b   1.000
_cell.length_c   1.000
_cell.angle_alpha   90.00
_cell.angle_beta   90.00
_cell.angle_gamma   90.00
#
_symmetry.space_group_name_H-M   'P 1'
#
loop_
_entity.id
_entity.type
_entity.pdbx_description
1 polymer ?
#
loop_
_entity_poly.entity_id
_entity_poly.type
_entity_poly.pdbx_seq_one_letter_code
_entity_poly.pdbx_strand_id
1 'polypeptide(L)'
;MGLQVADSFLVTDGAVRGLDLHRDRFVGSCAAVGVDAAPFWEQQVRRLPGFGRWFPRFELHDTGELTVQRRPAPTTGGRVRVAVHEGPDPRTAPRVKGPDLELLGKLKDAAPHRADEIILLDSDGSVLEAAYSAIAWWEDETLCFPPPDRP
;
A
#
# COMPACT_ATOMS: atom_id res chain seq x y z
N MET A 1 -14.08 11.91 -6.66
CA MET A 1 -14.05 11.34 -5.30
C MET A 1 -12.60 11.09 -4.98
N GLY A 2 -12.09 11.77 -3.96
CA GLY A 2 -10.74 11.55 -3.46
C GLY A 2 -10.69 10.29 -2.60
N LEU A 3 -9.63 9.51 -2.74
CA LEU A 3 -9.40 8.33 -1.91
C LEU A 3 -8.79 8.76 -0.57
N GLN A 4 -9.41 8.39 0.55
CA GLN A 4 -8.91 8.73 1.89
C GLN A 4 -8.13 7.59 2.53
N VAL A 5 -8.61 6.35 2.41
CA VAL A 5 -7.96 5.17 2.97
C VAL A 5 -8.07 4.04 1.97
N ALA A 6 -7.03 3.23 1.84
CA ALA A 6 -7.06 1.99 1.12
C ALA A 6 -6.24 0.91 1.80
N ASP A 7 -6.65 -0.33 1.60
CA ASP A 7 -5.82 -1.49 1.89
C ASP A 7 -5.91 -2.49 0.73
N SER A 8 -4.84 -3.23 0.49
CA SER A 8 -4.80 -4.31 -0.50
C SER A 8 -3.89 -5.43 -0.04
N PHE A 9 -4.30 -6.66 -0.31
CA PHE A 9 -3.58 -7.85 0.11
C PHE A 9 -3.76 -8.99 -0.87
N LEU A 10 -2.83 -9.94 -0.87
CA LEU A 10 -2.91 -11.14 -1.71
C LEU A 10 -3.82 -12.18 -1.06
N VAL A 11 -4.79 -12.66 -1.84
CA VAL A 11 -5.56 -13.88 -1.57
C VAL A 11 -5.07 -14.95 -2.54
N THR A 12 -4.64 -16.10 -2.04
CA THR A 12 -4.27 -17.27 -2.85
C THR A 12 -5.06 -18.46 -2.36
N ASP A 13 -5.98 -18.96 -3.19
CA ASP A 13 -6.84 -20.11 -2.87
C ASP A 13 -7.53 -19.99 -1.50
N GLY A 14 -8.11 -18.81 -1.24
CA GLY A 14 -8.78 -18.47 0.01
C GLY A 14 -7.85 -18.10 1.17
N ALA A 15 -6.54 -18.30 1.05
CA ALA A 15 -5.57 -17.96 2.10
C ALA A 15 -5.08 -16.51 1.97
N VAL A 16 -4.94 -15.84 3.11
CA VAL A 16 -4.38 -14.49 3.24
C VAL A 16 -3.34 -14.48 4.34
N ARG A 17 -2.17 -13.92 4.06
CA ARG A 17 -1.13 -13.72 5.08
C ARG A 17 -1.42 -12.45 5.88
N GLY A 18 -1.48 -12.57 7.20
CA GLY A 18 -1.62 -11.41 8.09
C GLY A 18 -2.93 -10.64 7.90
N LEU A 19 -4.05 -11.34 7.66
CA LEU A 19 -5.35 -10.70 7.42
C LEU A 19 -5.75 -9.73 8.54
N ASP A 20 -5.46 -10.07 9.80
CA ASP A 20 -5.74 -9.21 10.96
C ASP A 20 -4.92 -7.92 10.91
N LEU A 21 -3.68 -7.95 10.43
CA LEU A 21 -2.86 -6.73 10.26
C LEU A 21 -3.46 -5.79 9.20
N HIS A 22 -4.00 -6.35 8.13
CA HIS A 22 -4.73 -5.55 7.12
C HIS A 22 -6.04 -4.98 7.70
N ARG A 23 -6.76 -5.76 8.52
CA ARG A 23 -7.96 -5.28 9.22
C ARG A 23 -7.62 -4.11 10.11
N ASP A 24 -6.63 -4.27 10.98
CA ASP A 24 -6.23 -3.25 11.96
C ASP A 24 -5.78 -1.96 11.26
N ARG A 25 -5.02 -2.08 10.18
CA ARG A 25 -4.59 -0.93 9.38
C ARG A 25 -5.77 -0.21 8.71
N PHE A 26 -6.62 -0.94 7.98
CA PHE A 26 -7.74 -0.34 7.24
C PHE A 26 -8.78 0.25 8.20
N VAL A 27 -9.29 -0.55 9.14
CA VAL A 27 -10.31 -0.14 10.10
C VAL A 27 -9.79 0.98 11.01
N GLY A 28 -8.55 0.88 11.48
CA GLY A 28 -7.93 1.92 12.30
C GLY A 28 -7.79 3.25 11.56
N SER A 29 -7.36 3.22 10.30
CA SER A 29 -7.25 4.42 9.45
C SER A 29 -8.62 5.04 9.17
N CYS A 30 -9.65 4.23 8.91
CA CYS A 30 -11.03 4.72 8.74
C CYS A 30 -11.59 5.34 10.03
N ALA A 31 -11.35 4.70 11.19
CA ALA A 31 -11.80 5.21 12.48
C ALA A 31 -11.15 6.55 12.83
N ALA A 32 -9.88 6.76 12.45
CA ALA A 32 -9.17 8.03 12.64
C ALA A 32 -9.82 9.22 11.91
N VAL A 33 -10.61 8.95 10.85
CA VAL A 33 -11.40 9.95 10.13
C VAL A 33 -12.90 9.87 10.44
N GLY A 34 -13.28 9.13 11.49
CA GLY A 34 -14.65 9.07 12.01
C GLY A 34 -15.56 8.03 11.34
N VAL A 35 -15.02 7.06 10.58
CA VAL A 35 -15.80 6.03 9.89
C VAL A 35 -15.60 4.67 10.53
N ASP A 36 -16.69 4.05 11.01
CA ASP A 36 -16.67 2.65 11.47
C ASP A 36 -16.75 1.69 10.27
N ALA A 37 -15.58 1.21 9.84
CA ALA A 37 -15.46 0.27 8.73
C ALA A 37 -15.46 -1.21 9.16
N ALA A 38 -15.52 -1.52 10.46
CA ALA A 38 -15.39 -2.91 10.94
C ALA A 38 -16.52 -3.83 10.42
N PRO A 39 -17.81 -3.45 10.47
CA PRO A 39 -18.88 -4.29 9.94
C PRO A 39 -18.76 -4.54 8.44
N PHE A 40 -18.36 -3.50 7.69
CA PHE A 40 -18.11 -3.61 6.25
C PHE A 40 -16.98 -4.60 5.95
N TRP A 41 -15.85 -4.46 6.64
CA TRP A 41 -14.70 -5.35 6.51
C TRP A 41 -15.10 -6.82 6.72
N GLU A 42 -15.76 -7.12 7.84
CA GLU A 42 -16.18 -8.47 8.20
C GLU A 42 -17.13 -9.07 7.18
N GLN A 43 -18.04 -8.26 6.63
CA GLN A 43 -18.94 -8.69 5.57
C GLN A 43 -18.20 -9.03 4.27
N GLN A 44 -17.25 -8.18 3.84
CA GLN A 44 -16.55 -8.39 2.57
C GLN A 44 -15.48 -9.47 2.64
N VAL A 45 -14.82 -9.66 3.78
CA VAL A 45 -13.84 -10.74 3.98
C VAL A 45 -14.49 -12.11 3.79
N ARG A 46 -15.73 -12.31 4.27
CA ARG A 46 -16.50 -13.55 4.06
C ARG A 46 -16.85 -13.82 2.58
N ARG A 47 -16.72 -12.81 1.71
CA ARG A 47 -17.00 -12.88 0.27
C ARG A 47 -15.74 -12.97 -0.59
N LEU A 48 -14.56 -13.08 0.03
CA LEU A 48 -13.31 -13.25 -0.72
C LEU A 48 -13.33 -14.57 -1.51
N PRO A 49 -12.75 -14.59 -2.72
CA PRO A 49 -12.73 -15.81 -3.54
C PRO A 49 -11.96 -16.95 -2.86
N GLY A 50 -12.55 -18.15 -2.85
CA GLY A 50 -11.92 -19.35 -2.31
C GLY A 50 -10.95 -20.06 -3.26
N PHE A 51 -10.78 -19.57 -4.49
CA PHE A 51 -9.90 -20.15 -5.49
C PHE A 51 -9.21 -19.07 -6.33
N GLY A 52 -8.02 -19.39 -6.84
CA GLY A 52 -7.23 -18.51 -7.68
C GLY A 52 -6.49 -17.44 -6.89
N ARG A 53 -5.95 -16.45 -7.63
CA ARG A 53 -5.11 -15.38 -7.06
C ARG A 53 -5.77 -14.03 -7.26
N TRP A 54 -6.06 -13.36 -6.15
CA TRP A 54 -6.77 -12.09 -6.11
C TRP A 54 -6.03 -11.07 -5.26
N PHE A 55 -6.24 -9.79 -5.57
CA PHE A 55 -5.68 -8.66 -4.85
C PHE A 55 -6.79 -7.63 -4.57
N PRO A 56 -7.74 -8.00 -3.68
CA PRO A 56 -8.81 -7.09 -3.29
C PRO A 56 -8.25 -5.76 -2.81
N ARG A 57 -8.94 -4.67 -3.14
CA ARG A 57 -8.63 -3.35 -2.62
C ARG A 57 -9.85 -2.82 -1.88
N PHE A 58 -9.71 -2.64 -0.59
CA PHE A 58 -10.68 -1.96 0.26
C PHE A 58 -10.41 -0.47 0.19
N GLU A 59 -11.45 0.35 0.12
CA GLU A 59 -11.34 1.80 -0.05
C GLU A 59 -12.37 2.52 0.81
N LEU A 60 -11.93 3.64 1.38
CA LEU A 60 -12.78 4.71 1.92
C LEU A 60 -12.55 5.96 1.06
N HIS A 61 -13.63 6.52 0.55
CA HIS A 61 -13.64 7.75 -0.24
C HIS A 61 -14.01 8.96 0.63
N ASP A 62 -13.65 10.16 0.16
CA ASP A 62 -13.94 11.45 0.83
C ASP A 62 -15.43 11.72 1.11
N THR A 63 -16.33 11.03 0.41
CA THR A 63 -17.78 11.03 0.66
C THR A 63 -18.20 10.21 1.88
N GLY A 64 -17.29 9.45 2.49
CA GLY A 64 -17.60 8.45 3.51
C GLY A 64 -17.98 7.08 2.94
N GLU A 65 -17.96 6.91 1.62
CA GLU A 65 -18.32 5.65 0.97
C GLU A 65 -17.23 4.59 1.13
N LEU A 66 -17.63 3.39 1.59
CA LEU A 66 -16.79 2.20 1.67
C LEU A 66 -17.01 1.29 0.47
N THR A 67 -15.96 0.95 -0.26
CA THR A 67 -16.03 0.06 -1.41
C THR A 67 -14.95 -1.02 -1.38
N VAL A 68 -15.17 -2.10 -2.13
CA VAL A 68 -14.17 -3.15 -2.35
C VAL A 68 -14.06 -3.49 -3.82
N GLN A 69 -12.87 -3.32 -4.37
CA GLN A 69 -12.55 -3.74 -5.74
C GLN A 69 -11.95 -5.14 -5.69
N ARG A 70 -12.61 -6.12 -6.34
CA ARG A 70 -12.05 -7.47 -6.51
C ARG A 70 -11.27 -7.52 -7.81
N ARG A 71 -9.94 -7.59 -7.69
CA ARG A 71 -9.01 -7.50 -8.82
C ARG A 71 -8.17 -8.78 -8.88
N PRO A 72 -7.82 -9.30 -10.07
CA PRO A 72 -6.83 -10.35 -10.19
C PRO A 72 -5.51 -9.92 -9.53
N ALA A 73 -4.79 -10.87 -8.93
CA ALA A 73 -3.47 -10.55 -8.41
C ALA A 73 -2.50 -10.20 -9.55
N PRO A 74 -1.64 -9.20 -9.37
CA PRO A 74 -0.58 -8.94 -10.33
C PRO A 74 0.31 -10.17 -10.48
N THR A 75 0.92 -10.31 -11.66
CA THR A 75 1.92 -11.34 -11.88
C THR A 75 3.07 -11.15 -10.90
N THR A 76 3.52 -12.25 -10.31
CA THR A 76 4.72 -12.23 -9.47
C THR A 76 5.94 -12.09 -10.37
N GLY A 77 6.65 -10.98 -10.23
CA GLY A 77 7.92 -10.74 -10.91
C GLY A 77 9.11 -11.34 -10.16
N GLY A 78 10.26 -11.35 -10.83
CA GLY A 78 11.55 -11.64 -10.21
C GLY A 78 12.24 -10.36 -9.77
N ARG A 79 12.97 -9.74 -10.71
CA ARG A 79 13.73 -8.49 -10.45
C ARG A 79 12.87 -7.25 -10.71
N VAL A 80 13.05 -6.24 -9.88
CA VAL A 80 12.42 -4.92 -9.97
C VAL A 80 13.52 -3.90 -10.24
N ARG A 81 13.34 -3.03 -11.24
CA ARG A 81 14.18 -1.84 -11.43
C ARG A 81 13.62 -0.71 -10.58
N VAL A 82 14.49 -0.01 -9.89
CA VAL A 82 14.12 1.13 -9.05
C VAL A 82 14.85 2.38 -9.53
N ALA A 83 14.18 3.53 -9.44
CA ALA A 83 14.81 4.83 -9.54
C ALA A 83 14.51 5.63 -8.27
N VAL A 84 15.39 6.57 -7.91
CA VAL A 84 15.17 7.45 -6.76
C VAL A 84 14.36 8.65 -7.22
N HIS A 85 13.36 9.04 -6.45
CA HIS A 85 12.61 10.27 -6.69
C HIS A 85 13.53 11.48 -6.58
N GLU A 86 13.51 12.36 -7.58
CA GLU A 86 14.21 13.63 -7.51
C GLU A 86 13.34 14.65 -6.79
N GLY A 87 13.82 15.15 -5.64
CA GLY A 87 13.15 16.16 -4.83
C GLY A 87 12.77 15.66 -3.44
N PRO A 88 12.10 16.50 -2.65
CA PRO A 88 11.60 16.12 -1.33
C PRO A 88 10.50 15.06 -1.45
N ASP A 89 10.27 14.28 -0.39
CA ASP A 89 9.12 13.38 -0.30
C ASP A 89 7.81 14.13 -0.61
N PRO A 90 7.09 13.75 -1.68
CA PRO A 90 5.91 14.49 -2.12
C PRO A 90 4.63 14.02 -1.42
N ARG A 91 4.70 13.00 -0.56
CA ARG A 91 3.54 12.47 0.19
C ARG A 91 3.01 13.53 1.15
N THR A 92 1.69 13.59 1.27
CA THR A 92 0.99 14.51 2.19
C THR A 92 0.48 13.81 3.44
N ALA A 93 0.21 12.51 3.37
CA ALA A 93 -0.27 11.68 4.47
C ALA A 93 0.49 10.33 4.48
N PRO A 94 1.82 10.34 4.69
CA PRO A 94 2.68 9.17 4.47
C PRO A 94 2.37 7.99 5.42
N ARG A 95 1.75 8.28 6.56
CA ARG A 95 1.31 7.30 7.57
C ARG A 95 -0.04 6.64 7.26
N VAL A 96 -0.74 7.08 6.21
CA VAL A 96 -2.05 6.58 5.80
C VAL A 96 -1.97 6.07 4.36
N LYS A 97 -2.18 4.77 4.18
CA LYS A 97 -2.31 4.22 2.84
C LYS A 97 -3.61 4.73 2.22
N GLY A 98 -3.54 5.54 1.17
CA GLY A 98 -4.74 6.04 0.48
C GLY A 98 -4.52 7.36 -0.24
N PRO A 99 -4.38 8.49 0.50
CA PRO A 99 -4.46 9.84 -0.06
C PRO A 99 -3.43 10.08 -1.17
N ASP A 100 -2.22 9.56 -0.98
CA ASP A 100 -1.12 9.78 -1.92
C ASP A 100 -1.02 8.72 -3.02
N LEU A 101 -1.90 7.70 -3.07
CA LEU A 101 -1.75 6.59 -4.03
C LEU A 101 -1.85 7.04 -5.49
N GLU A 102 -2.68 8.04 -5.81
CA GLU A 102 -2.76 8.57 -7.18
C GLU A 102 -1.47 9.30 -7.57
N LEU A 103 -0.93 10.11 -6.65
CA LEU A 103 0.33 10.82 -6.82
C LEU A 103 1.48 9.82 -7.02
N LEU A 104 1.61 8.83 -6.15
CA LEU A 104 2.64 7.80 -6.20
C LEU A 104 2.54 6.98 -7.49
N GLY A 105 1.33 6.69 -7.97
CA GLY A 105 1.11 6.07 -9.28
C GLY A 105 1.65 6.91 -10.43
N LYS A 106 1.39 8.22 -10.44
CA LYS A 106 1.91 9.13 -11.48
C LYS A 106 3.44 9.21 -11.46
N LEU A 107 4.06 9.21 -10.27
CA LEU A 107 5.53 9.19 -10.14
C LEU A 107 6.11 7.90 -10.71
N LYS A 108 5.50 6.76 -10.40
CA LYS A 108 5.89 5.46 -10.93
C LYS A 108 5.74 5.38 -12.45
N ASP A 109 4.66 5.92 -13.00
CA ASP A 109 4.43 5.94 -14.46
C ASP A 109 5.39 6.89 -15.20
N ALA A 110 5.81 7.97 -14.55
CA ALA A 110 6.79 8.93 -15.07
C ALA A 110 8.26 8.51 -14.82
N ALA A 111 8.50 7.36 -14.19
CA ALA A 111 9.81 6.96 -13.74
C ALA A 111 10.83 6.85 -14.90
N PRO A 112 12.06 7.37 -14.73
CA PRO A 112 13.08 7.29 -15.77
C PRO A 112 13.53 5.84 -16.00
N HIS A 113 14.14 5.57 -17.16
CA HIS A 113 14.76 4.29 -17.48
C HIS A 113 13.85 3.05 -17.37
N ARG A 114 12.53 3.22 -17.45
CA ARG A 114 11.54 2.14 -17.26
C ARG A 114 11.69 1.47 -15.89
N ALA A 115 11.95 2.27 -14.84
CA ALA A 115 11.91 1.74 -13.49
C ALA A 115 10.50 1.24 -13.16
N ASP A 116 10.45 0.14 -12.43
CA ASP A 116 9.21 -0.50 -12.00
C ASP A 116 8.68 0.16 -10.72
N GLU A 117 9.55 0.70 -9.86
CA GLU A 117 9.20 1.41 -8.63
C GLU A 117 10.06 2.68 -8.46
N ILE A 118 9.56 3.61 -7.66
CA ILE A 118 10.28 4.84 -7.28
C ILE A 118 10.56 4.80 -5.78
N ILE A 119 11.82 5.00 -5.39
CA ILE A 119 12.25 5.13 -4.00
C ILE A 119 12.10 6.57 -3.54
N LEU A 120 11.47 6.77 -2.39
CA LEU A 120 11.34 8.05 -1.71
C LEU A 120 12.41 8.17 -0.64
N LEU A 121 12.95 9.37 -0.49
CA LEU A 121 13.94 9.70 0.53
C LEU A 121 13.39 10.76 1.48
N ASP A 122 13.88 10.74 2.71
CA ASP A 122 13.71 11.84 3.66
C ASP A 122 14.63 13.00 3.29
N SER A 123 14.38 14.15 3.92
CA SER A 123 15.17 15.38 3.81
C SER A 123 16.66 15.22 4.14
N ASP A 124 17.05 14.23 4.94
CA ASP A 124 18.45 13.89 5.25
C ASP A 124 19.07 12.87 4.30
N GLY A 125 18.33 12.43 3.28
CA GLY A 125 18.76 11.43 2.29
C GLY A 125 18.52 9.98 2.71
N SER A 126 17.95 9.72 3.89
CA SER A 126 17.59 8.37 4.33
C SER A 126 16.48 7.78 3.46
N VAL A 127 16.54 6.49 3.18
CA VAL A 127 15.47 5.77 2.46
C VAL A 127 14.23 5.68 3.34
N LEU A 128 13.06 6.00 2.76
CA LEU A 128 11.75 5.86 3.43
C LEU A 128 11.04 4.58 2.99
N GLU A 129 10.51 4.58 1.78
CA GLU A 129 9.85 3.44 1.13
C GLU A 129 9.85 3.63 -0.39
N ALA A 130 9.32 2.67 -1.13
CA ALA A 130 9.01 2.85 -2.54
C ALA A 130 7.52 3.22 -2.73
N ALA A 131 7.17 3.72 -3.91
CA ALA A 131 5.83 4.19 -4.24
C ALA A 131 4.70 3.24 -3.80
N TYR A 132 4.81 1.94 -4.05
CA TYR A 132 3.82 0.95 -3.61
C TYR A 132 4.36 -0.16 -2.70
N SER A 133 5.62 -0.07 -2.26
CA SER A 133 6.30 -1.15 -1.54
C SER A 133 7.18 -0.64 -0.39
N ALA A 134 7.24 -1.39 0.71
CA ALA A 134 8.29 -1.20 1.71
C ALA A 134 9.65 -1.71 1.18
N ILE A 135 10.75 -1.18 1.73
CA ILE A 135 12.12 -1.55 1.34
C ILE A 135 12.77 -2.35 2.48
N ALA A 136 13.55 -3.35 2.10
CA ALA A 136 14.49 -4.03 2.99
C ALA A 136 15.78 -4.33 2.22
N TRP A 137 16.92 -4.35 2.90
CA TRP A 137 18.21 -4.65 2.28
C TRP A 137 19.07 -5.50 3.21
N TRP A 138 20.03 -6.21 2.63
CA TRP A 138 21.04 -6.93 3.41
C TRP A 138 22.27 -6.05 3.59
N GLU A 139 22.72 -5.93 4.83
CA GLU A 139 24.04 -5.42 5.17
C GLU A 139 24.78 -6.57 5.87
N ASP A 140 25.75 -7.15 5.16
CA ASP A 140 26.34 -8.44 5.50
C ASP A 140 25.25 -9.51 5.76
N GLU A 141 25.21 -10.06 6.97
CA GLU A 141 24.27 -11.10 7.41
C GLU A 141 23.01 -10.52 8.10
N THR A 142 22.81 -9.19 8.05
CA THR A 142 21.69 -8.51 8.72
C THR A 142 20.66 -8.02 7.70
N LEU A 143 19.39 -8.39 7.89
CA LEU A 143 18.28 -7.82 7.12
C LEU A 143 17.84 -6.51 7.78
N CYS A 144 18.07 -5.40 7.07
CA CYS A 144 17.80 -4.05 7.51
C CYS A 144 16.51 -3.50 6.87
N PHE A 145 15.88 -2.56 7.58
CA PHE A 145 14.70 -1.84 7.16
C PHE A 145 14.89 -0.34 7.44
N PRO A 146 14.17 0.54 6.71
CA PRO A 146 14.08 1.96 7.05
C PRO A 146 13.60 2.16 8.50
N PRO A 147 14.05 3.22 9.21
CA PRO A 147 13.59 3.49 10.57
C PRO A 147 12.07 3.74 10.61
N PRO A 148 11.33 3.08 11.51
CA PRO A 148 9.85 3.07 11.49
C PRO A 148 9.21 4.36 12.01
N ASP A 149 10.00 5.25 12.61
CA ASP A 149 9.59 6.54 13.15
C ASP A 149 9.68 7.70 12.14
N ARG A 150 10.18 7.41 10.93
CA ARG A 150 10.23 8.35 9.81
C ARG A 150 8.85 8.52 9.15
N PRO A 151 8.64 9.61 8.39
CA PRO A 151 7.36 9.92 7.77
C PRO A 151 6.76 8.77 6.96
#